data_AF-A0A9Q1HCX9-F1
#
_entry.id   AF-A0A9Q1HCX9-F1
#
_cell.length_a   1.000
_cell.length_b   1.000
_cell.length_c   1.000
_cell.angle_alpha   90.00
_cell.angle_beta   90.00
_cell.angle_gamma   90.00
#
_symmetry.space_group_name_H-M   'P 1'
#
loop_
_entity.id
_entity.type
_entity.pdbx_description
1 polymer ?
#
loop_
_entity_poly.entity_id
_entity_poly.type
_entity_poly.pdbx_seq_one_letter_code
_entity_poly.pdbx_strand_id
1 'polypeptide(L)'
;MQVVWQNLYDTSSSADTINLYSARNFLEARNVTKDPVKDVNAASDLLETYAKSLVVAAAMKYFGVDGPNDEPSQDAFRLNVHQYRSYYVQTVLADLIDKCVISHVREINYDVPQFKCILCPKVYKTKKGLQRRTLAKHSLETAATTQQTTSQVAEGSQSDAIFNYTRCSLGMCMVAKKFVDARRLGNWKRLIRMYKYFLLHFKASGKQKYSYQVLRLLAKVHCFLSPRLAYDLVWNRFVNKTGRVDGNIEVDREVEHQNRVFKAQCKSLHGKITAKSVKRVSQFAQELDECLKRIDTEAGLRQQSGKHTRPDISEDVNALAKEMNRVNLFEYTPGRHMSSSRSFPSSTLGSLNIADLYRWMKTTLNELSRKYVFRQHCRRE
;
A
#
# COMPACT_ATOMS: atom_id res chain seq x y z
N MET A 1 2.60 -3.39 4.75
CA MET A 1 3.89 -3.84 5.32
C MET A 1 4.51 -5.00 4.56
N GLN A 2 4.02 -6.24 4.64
CA GLN A 2 4.68 -7.39 3.97
C GLN A 2 4.95 -7.20 2.46
N VAL A 3 4.02 -6.60 1.72
CA VAL A 3 4.24 -6.26 0.30
C VAL A 3 5.36 -5.23 0.11
N VAL A 4 5.38 -4.19 0.96
CA VAL A 4 6.43 -3.16 0.91
C VAL A 4 7.79 -3.82 1.18
N TRP A 5 7.89 -4.66 2.21
CA TRP A 5 9.12 -5.39 2.54
C TRP A 5 9.58 -6.29 1.39
N GLN A 6 8.66 -7.05 0.79
CA GLN A 6 9.01 -7.93 -0.33
C GLN A 6 9.60 -7.19 -1.53
N ASN A 7 9.20 -5.93 -1.76
CA ASN A 7 9.68 -5.16 -2.92
C ASN A 7 10.89 -4.26 -2.58
N LEU A 8 10.98 -3.75 -1.35
CA LEU A 8 11.92 -2.69 -1.00
C LEU A 8 13.00 -3.11 0.01
N TYR A 9 12.77 -4.18 0.78
CA TYR A 9 13.65 -4.61 1.87
C TYR A 9 14.48 -5.82 1.44
N ASP A 10 15.72 -5.57 1.05
CA ASP A 10 16.68 -6.61 0.67
C ASP A 10 17.96 -6.48 1.51
N THR A 11 18.31 -7.55 2.22
CA THR A 11 19.47 -7.60 3.10
C THR A 11 20.79 -7.70 2.36
N SER A 12 20.76 -8.15 1.09
CA SER A 12 21.96 -8.20 0.24
C SER A 12 22.41 -6.81 -0.20
N SER A 13 21.50 -5.85 -0.20
CA SER A 13 21.73 -4.45 -0.55
C SER A 13 22.35 -3.62 0.60
N SER A 14 23.09 -4.25 1.51
CA SER A 14 23.64 -3.58 2.70
C SER A 14 24.65 -2.46 2.38
N ALA A 15 25.34 -2.57 1.24
CA ALA A 15 26.33 -1.61 0.76
C ALA A 15 25.72 -0.42 0.01
N ASP A 16 24.45 -0.50 -0.39
CA ASP A 16 23.78 0.58 -1.13
C ASP A 16 23.32 1.67 -0.16
N THR A 17 23.49 2.93 -0.50
CA THR A 17 23.26 4.04 0.44
C THR A 17 21.78 4.42 0.64
N ILE A 18 20.86 3.85 -0.15
CA ILE A 18 19.55 4.50 -0.41
C ILE A 18 18.33 3.60 -0.12
N ASN A 19 18.51 2.28 -0.10
CA ASN A 19 17.38 1.37 0.04
C ASN A 19 16.83 1.32 1.47
N LEU A 20 15.66 0.73 1.63
CA LEU A 20 15.00 0.61 2.93
C LEU A 20 15.84 -0.16 3.96
N TYR A 21 16.69 -1.10 3.54
CA TYR A 21 17.56 -1.85 4.44
C TYR A 21 18.77 -1.03 4.89
N SER A 22 19.38 -0.23 4.01
CA SER A 22 20.47 0.66 4.42
C SER A 22 19.98 1.84 5.23
N ALA A 23 18.79 2.38 4.94
CA ALA A 23 18.12 3.34 5.82
C ALA A 23 17.90 2.76 7.22
N ARG A 24 17.52 1.48 7.34
CA ARG A 24 17.43 0.80 8.65
C ARG A 24 18.78 0.79 9.37
N ASN A 25 19.87 0.48 8.67
CA ASN A 25 21.21 0.43 9.26
C ASN A 25 21.68 1.83 9.67
N PHE A 26 21.46 2.83 8.82
CA PHE A 26 21.78 4.24 9.07
C PHE A 26 21.07 4.78 10.32
N LEU A 27 19.79 4.47 10.47
CA LEU A 27 18.96 4.89 11.60
C LEU A 27 19.14 4.01 12.86
N GLU A 28 20.06 3.06 12.82
CA GLU A 28 20.25 2.05 13.88
C GLU A 28 18.94 1.37 14.34
N ALA A 29 18.01 1.12 13.41
CA ALA A 29 16.70 0.55 13.70
C ALA A 29 16.79 -0.98 13.92
N ARG A 30 17.51 -1.39 14.98
CA ARG A 30 17.89 -2.78 15.31
C ARG A 30 16.68 -3.70 15.50
N ASN A 31 15.58 -3.16 16.03
CA ASN A 31 14.33 -3.89 16.27
C ASN A 31 13.57 -4.26 14.97
N VAL A 32 13.89 -3.61 13.85
CA VAL A 32 13.30 -3.96 12.56
C VAL A 32 13.94 -5.25 12.06
N THR A 33 13.13 -6.22 11.64
CA THR A 33 13.60 -7.49 11.10
C THR A 33 13.15 -7.71 9.66
N LYS A 34 13.63 -8.79 9.03
CA LYS A 34 13.21 -9.22 7.68
C LYS A 34 11.71 -9.54 7.60
N ASP A 35 11.09 -9.92 8.72
CA ASP A 35 9.64 -10.09 8.81
C ASP A 35 9.02 -8.88 9.53
N PRO A 36 8.31 -7.99 8.81
CA PRO A 36 7.73 -6.78 9.40
C PRO A 36 6.55 -7.07 10.35
N VAL A 37 6.10 -8.33 10.45
CA VAL A 37 4.99 -8.71 11.36
C VAL A 37 5.50 -9.01 12.77
N LYS A 38 6.78 -9.32 12.95
CA LYS A 38 7.37 -9.58 14.28
C LYS A 38 7.30 -8.34 15.18
N ASP A 39 7.61 -7.18 14.63
CA ASP A 39 7.41 -5.89 15.27
C ASP A 39 6.85 -4.89 14.25
N VAL A 40 5.52 -4.82 14.19
CA VAL A 40 4.81 -3.95 13.25
C VAL A 40 5.03 -2.48 13.59
N ASN A 41 5.25 -2.13 14.86
CA ASN A 41 5.47 -0.75 15.27
C ASN A 41 6.83 -0.28 14.79
N ALA A 42 7.91 -1.01 15.11
CA ALA A 42 9.25 -0.69 14.63
C ALA A 42 9.32 -0.63 13.10
N ALA A 43 8.69 -1.57 12.40
CA ALA A 43 8.61 -1.55 10.95
C ALA A 43 7.83 -0.34 10.42
N SER A 44 6.71 0.04 11.07
CA SER A 44 5.93 1.21 10.69
C SER A 44 6.70 2.51 10.91
N ASP A 45 7.44 2.62 12.01
CA ASP A 45 8.22 3.81 12.35
C ASP A 45 9.37 4.00 11.35
N LEU A 46 10.11 2.93 11.02
CA LEU A 46 11.14 2.97 9.96
C LEU A 46 10.54 3.43 8.62
N LEU A 47 9.40 2.86 8.22
CA LEU A 47 8.77 3.22 6.95
C LEU A 47 8.28 4.68 6.95
N GLU A 48 7.83 5.20 8.11
CA GLU A 48 7.43 6.61 8.25
C GLU A 48 8.64 7.54 8.12
N THR A 49 9.74 7.26 8.81
CA THR A 49 10.99 8.03 8.74
C THR A 49 11.58 7.99 7.33
N TYR A 50 11.65 6.81 6.72
CA TYR A 50 12.13 6.63 5.35
C TYR A 50 11.28 7.41 4.34
N ALA A 51 9.95 7.32 4.44
CA ALA A 51 9.03 8.04 3.57
C ALA A 51 9.19 9.56 3.69
N LYS A 52 9.35 10.08 4.92
CA LYS A 52 9.57 11.52 5.14
C LYS A 52 10.91 11.96 4.55
N SER A 53 11.96 11.16 4.74
CA SER A 53 13.30 11.44 4.20
C SER A 53 13.31 11.52 2.68
N LEU A 54 12.61 10.59 2.00
CA LEU A 54 12.45 10.65 0.53
C LEU A 54 11.71 11.91 0.06
N VAL A 55 10.70 12.36 0.82
CA VAL A 55 9.97 13.60 0.48
C VAL A 55 10.84 14.83 0.67
N VAL A 56 11.59 14.89 1.76
CA VAL A 56 12.53 15.99 2.02
C VAL A 56 13.62 16.00 0.94
N ALA A 57 14.20 14.85 0.60
CA ALA A 57 15.17 14.75 -0.50
C ALA A 57 14.58 15.15 -1.87
N ALA A 58 13.32 14.81 -2.15
CA ALA A 58 12.63 15.26 -3.36
C ALA A 58 12.46 16.79 -3.39
N ALA A 59 12.06 17.38 -2.26
CA ALA A 59 11.94 18.83 -2.12
C ALA A 59 13.30 19.52 -2.23
N MET A 60 14.36 18.96 -1.64
CA MET A 60 15.71 19.47 -1.73
C MET A 60 16.18 19.55 -3.18
N LYS A 61 15.96 18.48 -3.96
CA LYS A 61 16.26 18.50 -5.39
C LYS A 61 15.41 19.52 -6.15
N TYR A 62 14.12 19.61 -5.84
CA TYR A 62 13.18 20.53 -6.51
C TYR A 62 13.56 22.00 -6.31
N PHE A 63 13.90 22.39 -5.08
CA PHE A 63 14.28 23.76 -4.74
C PHE A 63 15.78 24.05 -4.95
N GLY A 64 16.56 23.04 -5.32
CA GLY A 64 18.01 23.14 -5.47
C GLY A 64 18.72 23.55 -4.17
N VAL A 65 18.42 22.87 -3.07
CA VAL A 65 19.03 23.08 -1.75
C VAL A 65 19.77 21.84 -1.26
N ASP A 66 20.86 22.02 -0.50
CA ASP A 66 21.66 20.94 0.08
C ASP A 66 21.17 20.48 1.45
N GLY A 67 20.32 21.29 2.08
CA GLY A 67 19.67 21.04 3.36
C GLY A 67 18.31 21.72 3.45
N PRO A 68 17.45 21.28 4.38
CA PRO A 68 16.09 21.82 4.54
C PRO A 68 16.04 23.27 5.02
N ASN A 69 17.16 23.80 5.52
CA ASN A 69 17.27 25.16 6.04
C ASN A 69 18.07 26.10 5.11
N ASP A 70 18.52 25.61 3.96
CA ASP A 70 19.33 26.40 3.03
C ASP A 70 18.42 27.24 2.11
N GLU A 71 18.96 28.31 1.53
CA GLU A 71 18.19 29.17 0.63
C GLU A 71 17.96 28.50 -0.73
N PRO A 72 16.71 28.50 -1.24
CA PRO A 72 16.35 27.87 -2.50
C PRO A 72 17.01 28.57 -3.69
N SER A 73 17.77 27.81 -4.47
CA SER A 73 18.32 28.27 -5.75
C SER A 73 17.28 28.20 -6.88
N GLN A 74 16.24 27.38 -6.74
CA GLN A 74 15.17 27.18 -7.72
C GLN A 74 13.78 27.38 -7.07
N ASP A 75 12.83 27.89 -7.84
CA ASP A 75 11.41 28.06 -7.46
C ASP A 75 11.16 28.72 -6.10
N ALA A 76 12.05 29.65 -5.70
CA ALA A 76 11.96 30.38 -4.44
C ALA A 76 10.65 31.17 -4.31
N PHE A 77 10.00 31.09 -3.14
CA PHE A 77 8.77 31.84 -2.88
C PHE A 77 9.05 33.35 -2.89
N ARG A 78 8.40 34.07 -3.82
CA ARG A 78 8.42 35.54 -3.88
C ARG A 78 7.02 36.12 -3.71
N LEU A 79 6.83 36.94 -2.68
CA LEU A 79 5.57 37.64 -2.37
C LEU A 79 5.02 38.44 -3.55
N ASN A 80 5.88 39.03 -4.37
CA ASN A 80 5.49 39.84 -5.53
C ASN A 80 4.93 39.02 -6.70
N VAL A 81 5.18 37.70 -6.72
CA VAL A 81 4.75 36.77 -7.78
C VAL A 81 3.63 35.85 -7.30
N HIS A 82 3.62 35.50 -6.02
CA HIS A 82 2.63 34.60 -5.44
C HIS A 82 1.64 35.38 -4.57
N GLN A 83 0.40 35.47 -5.06
CA GLN A 83 -0.67 36.19 -4.38
C GLN A 83 -1.05 35.57 -3.02
N TYR A 84 -0.89 34.24 -2.88
CA TYR A 84 -1.20 33.52 -1.65
C TYR A 84 -0.21 32.37 -1.40
N ARG A 85 0.30 32.28 -0.16
CA ARG A 85 1.19 31.18 0.29
C ARG A 85 0.54 29.80 0.10
N SER A 86 -0.74 29.66 0.40
CA SER A 86 -1.48 28.41 0.25
C SER A 86 -1.55 27.94 -1.21
N TYR A 87 -1.79 28.87 -2.14
CA TYR A 87 -1.84 28.58 -3.57
C TYR A 87 -0.47 28.15 -4.09
N TYR A 88 0.58 28.89 -3.76
CA TYR A 88 1.96 28.52 -4.11
C TYR A 88 2.32 27.12 -3.61
N VAL A 89 2.06 26.83 -2.33
CA VAL A 89 2.34 25.50 -1.76
C VAL A 89 1.58 24.41 -2.50
N GLN A 90 0.32 24.62 -2.87
CA GLN A 90 -0.45 23.64 -3.64
C GLN A 90 0.13 23.42 -5.04
N THR A 91 0.51 24.49 -5.75
CA THR A 91 1.07 24.41 -7.10
C THR A 91 2.43 23.71 -7.10
N VAL A 92 3.33 24.10 -6.20
CA VAL A 92 4.66 23.47 -6.06
C VAL A 92 4.53 22.00 -5.66
N LEU A 93 3.66 21.67 -4.71
CA LEU A 93 3.45 20.28 -4.32
C LEU A 93 2.88 19.45 -5.46
N ALA A 94 1.96 19.99 -6.27
CA ALA A 94 1.43 19.30 -7.44
C ALA A 94 2.54 18.97 -8.44
N ASP A 95 3.36 19.97 -8.80
CA ASP A 95 4.47 19.81 -9.73
C ASP A 95 5.56 18.85 -9.19
N LEU A 96 5.91 18.94 -7.90
CA LEU A 96 6.81 18.00 -7.23
C LEU A 96 6.26 16.57 -7.26
N ILE A 97 4.96 16.38 -7.04
CA ILE A 97 4.32 15.06 -7.10
C ILE A 97 4.39 14.49 -8.52
N ASP A 98 4.12 15.28 -9.54
CA ASP A 98 4.15 14.84 -10.93
C ASP A 98 5.58 14.47 -11.37
N LYS A 99 6.56 15.32 -11.03
CA LYS A 99 7.99 15.06 -11.32
C LYS A 99 8.54 13.87 -10.53
N CYS A 100 8.32 13.82 -9.22
CA CYS A 100 9.04 12.90 -8.31
C CYS A 100 8.22 11.67 -7.88
N VAL A 101 6.88 11.69 -7.88
CA VAL A 101 6.04 10.55 -7.44
C VAL A 101 5.31 9.82 -8.57
N ILE A 102 4.69 10.53 -9.52
CA ILE A 102 3.88 9.93 -10.59
C ILE A 102 4.68 9.84 -11.91
N SER A 103 5.43 8.77 -12.12
CA SER A 103 5.83 8.42 -13.50
C SER A 103 4.61 7.89 -14.22
N HIS A 104 4.39 8.23 -15.50
CA HIS A 104 3.32 7.67 -16.34
C HIS A 104 3.12 6.20 -16.01
N VAL A 105 2.11 5.90 -15.19
CA VAL A 105 1.65 4.54 -14.97
C VAL A 105 1.22 4.16 -16.36
N ARG A 106 1.93 3.23 -17.01
CA ARG A 106 1.45 2.66 -18.28
C ARG A 106 -0.01 2.38 -18.03
N GLU A 107 -0.89 3.13 -18.68
CA GLU A 107 -2.31 2.88 -18.60
C GLU A 107 -2.44 1.39 -18.85
N ILE A 108 -3.13 0.69 -17.96
CA ILE A 108 -3.37 -0.74 -18.14
C ILE A 108 -4.17 -0.82 -19.43
N ASN A 109 -3.47 -0.99 -20.55
CA ASN A 109 -4.07 -0.89 -21.86
C ASN A 109 -4.99 -2.09 -21.92
N TYR A 110 -6.30 -1.84 -21.90
CA TYR A 110 -7.33 -2.85 -22.07
C TYR A 110 -7.38 -3.31 -23.53
N ASP A 111 -6.22 -3.50 -24.15
CA ASP A 111 -6.10 -4.23 -25.38
C ASP A 111 -6.48 -5.67 -25.04
N VAL A 112 -7.79 -5.92 -25.10
CA VAL A 112 -8.34 -7.25 -25.34
C VAL A 112 -7.51 -7.77 -26.52
N PRO A 113 -6.71 -8.83 -26.38
CA PRO A 113 -5.79 -9.23 -27.43
C PRO A 113 -6.59 -9.42 -28.72
N GLN A 114 -6.44 -8.45 -29.62
CA GLN A 114 -7.08 -8.42 -30.91
C GLN A 114 -6.20 -9.26 -31.83
N PHE A 115 -6.58 -10.53 -32.01
CA PHE A 115 -5.86 -11.44 -32.88
C PHE A 115 -6.12 -11.04 -34.32
N LYS A 116 -5.17 -10.36 -34.96
CA LYS A 116 -5.26 -9.97 -36.38
C LYS A 116 -4.78 -11.13 -37.25
N CYS A 117 -5.48 -11.38 -38.35
CA CYS A 117 -5.01 -12.32 -39.36
C CYS A 117 -3.91 -11.66 -40.20
N ILE A 118 -2.82 -12.38 -40.46
CA ILE A 118 -1.68 -11.86 -41.26
C ILE A 118 -2.07 -11.75 -42.74
N LEU A 119 -2.99 -12.62 -43.18
CA LEU A 119 -3.37 -12.78 -44.58
C LEU A 119 -4.67 -12.06 -44.95
N CYS A 120 -5.37 -11.47 -43.98
CA CYS A 120 -6.56 -10.66 -44.27
C CYS A 120 -6.82 -9.61 -43.18
N PRO A 121 -7.49 -8.50 -43.50
CA PRO A 121 -7.69 -7.38 -42.57
C PRO A 121 -8.68 -7.65 -41.42
N LYS A 122 -9.04 -8.92 -41.15
CA LYS A 122 -10.00 -9.28 -40.10
C LYS A 122 -9.35 -9.45 -38.74
N VAL A 123 -10.05 -8.93 -37.72
CA VAL A 123 -9.63 -8.94 -36.32
C VAL A 123 -10.54 -9.85 -35.50
N TYR A 124 -9.95 -10.67 -34.63
CA TYR A 124 -10.66 -11.68 -33.84
C TYR A 124 -10.49 -11.44 -32.33
N LYS A 125 -11.58 -11.62 -31.59
CA LYS A 125 -11.58 -11.53 -30.11
C LYS A 125 -10.94 -12.75 -29.42
N THR A 126 -10.72 -13.86 -30.14
CA THR A 126 -10.17 -15.10 -29.57
C THR A 126 -9.19 -15.79 -30.53
N LYS A 127 -8.16 -16.43 -29.98
CA LYS A 127 -7.18 -17.23 -30.74
C LYS A 127 -7.84 -18.36 -31.56
N LYS A 128 -8.88 -18.99 -31.01
CA LYS A 128 -9.66 -20.03 -31.71
C LYS A 128 -10.40 -19.48 -32.94
N GLY A 129 -10.88 -18.23 -32.89
CA GLY A 129 -11.52 -17.56 -34.03
C GLY A 129 -10.54 -17.29 -35.16
N LEU A 130 -9.32 -16.86 -34.82
CA LEU A 130 -8.23 -16.73 -35.78
C LEU A 130 -7.86 -18.10 -36.39
N GLN A 131 -7.62 -19.11 -35.56
CA GLN A 131 -7.27 -20.47 -36.02
C GLN A 131 -8.32 -21.06 -36.96
N ARG A 132 -9.62 -20.93 -36.65
CA ARG A 132 -10.69 -21.36 -37.56
C ARG A 132 -10.68 -20.61 -38.88
N ARG A 133 -10.41 -19.29 -38.86
CA ARG A 133 -10.32 -18.50 -40.09
C ARG A 133 -9.14 -18.95 -40.95
N THR A 134 -7.97 -19.09 -40.33
CA THR A 134 -6.75 -19.53 -41.02
C THR A 134 -6.96 -20.90 -41.64
N LEU A 135 -7.56 -21.84 -40.88
CA LEU A 135 -7.85 -23.19 -41.37
C LEU A 135 -8.96 -23.26 -42.43
N ALA A 136 -9.86 -22.27 -42.50
CA ALA A 136 -11.00 -22.28 -43.44
C ALA A 136 -10.74 -21.47 -44.72
N LYS A 137 -9.84 -20.49 -44.68
CA LYS A 137 -9.59 -19.57 -45.81
C LYS A 137 -8.13 -19.48 -46.26
N HIS A 138 -7.20 -19.96 -45.44
CA HIS A 138 -5.76 -19.85 -45.68
C HIS A 138 -5.05 -21.20 -45.55
N SER A 139 -5.80 -22.29 -45.67
CA SER A 139 -5.39 -23.67 -45.40
C SER A 139 -4.17 -24.12 -46.22
N LEU A 140 -3.88 -23.45 -47.33
CA LEU A 140 -2.78 -23.77 -48.25
C LEU A 140 -1.53 -22.90 -48.05
N GLU A 141 -1.61 -21.77 -47.34
CA GLU A 141 -0.48 -20.82 -47.16
C GLU A 141 0.18 -20.92 -45.77
N THR A 142 -0.43 -21.66 -44.83
CA THR A 142 0.02 -21.69 -43.43
C THR A 142 1.30 -22.48 -43.15
N ALA A 143 1.89 -23.15 -44.13
CA ALA A 143 3.15 -23.89 -43.92
C ALA A 143 4.40 -22.98 -43.90
N ALA A 144 4.32 -21.75 -44.39
CA ALA A 144 5.50 -20.90 -44.67
C ALA A 144 5.74 -19.75 -43.67
N THR A 145 4.94 -19.57 -42.62
CA THR A 145 5.11 -18.41 -41.71
C THR A 145 4.87 -18.80 -40.26
N THR A 146 5.71 -19.69 -39.74
CA THR A 146 5.93 -19.82 -38.29
C THR A 146 7.29 -19.24 -37.97
N GLN A 147 7.36 -17.92 -37.75
CA GLN A 147 8.35 -17.24 -36.93
C GLN A 147 8.10 -15.73 -37.00
N GLN A 148 8.33 -15.05 -35.88
CA GLN A 148 8.35 -13.59 -35.69
C GLN A 148 7.00 -12.91 -35.42
N THR A 149 6.63 -12.92 -34.14
CA THR A 149 6.10 -11.70 -33.51
C THR A 149 6.76 -11.57 -32.14
N THR A 150 8.07 -11.35 -32.15
CA THR A 150 8.78 -10.81 -30.99
C THR A 150 8.62 -9.30 -31.11
N SER A 151 7.78 -8.73 -30.26
CA SER A 151 7.64 -7.29 -30.14
C SER A 151 9.01 -6.69 -29.83
N GLN A 152 9.53 -5.93 -30.79
CA GLN A 152 10.73 -5.14 -30.68
C GLN A 152 10.54 -4.15 -29.53
N VAL A 153 11.28 -4.37 -28.45
CA VAL A 153 11.54 -3.35 -27.42
C VAL A 153 12.70 -2.54 -27.98
N ALA A 154 12.50 -1.23 -28.11
CA ALA A 154 13.55 -0.29 -28.49
C ALA A 154 14.76 -0.45 -27.55
N GLU A 155 15.85 -0.95 -28.10
CA GLU A 155 17.19 -0.91 -27.51
C GLU A 155 17.72 0.53 -27.66
N GLY A 156 18.16 1.15 -26.56
CA GLY A 156 18.85 2.44 -26.64
C GLY A 156 19.10 3.18 -25.32
N SER A 157 18.25 3.06 -24.30
CA SER A 157 18.48 3.72 -23.00
C SER A 157 18.89 2.71 -21.93
N GLN A 158 20.12 2.77 -21.44
CA GLN A 158 20.54 2.00 -20.26
C GLN A 158 19.63 2.37 -19.08
N SER A 159 19.04 1.37 -18.43
CA SER A 159 18.09 1.55 -17.32
C SER A 159 18.78 2.09 -16.06
N ASP A 160 18.15 3.04 -15.37
CA ASP A 160 18.59 3.54 -14.06
C ASP A 160 17.82 2.81 -12.94
N ALA A 161 18.48 1.84 -12.29
CA ALA A 161 17.86 1.05 -11.23
C ALA A 161 17.60 1.88 -9.97
N ILE A 162 18.49 2.83 -9.64
CA ILE A 162 18.38 3.67 -8.43
C ILE A 162 17.20 4.62 -8.56
N PHE A 163 17.07 5.28 -9.71
CA PHE A 163 15.94 6.15 -10.01
C PHE A 163 14.62 5.37 -9.97
N ASN A 164 14.56 4.20 -10.61
CA ASN A 164 13.37 3.34 -10.60
C ASN A 164 13.00 2.87 -9.19
N TYR A 165 14.00 2.45 -8.40
CA TYR A 165 13.81 2.04 -7.01
C TYR A 165 13.26 3.20 -6.16
N THR A 166 13.85 4.40 -6.28
CA THR A 166 13.43 5.59 -5.54
C THR A 166 11.98 5.94 -5.84
N ARG A 167 11.61 5.97 -7.12
CA ARG A 167 10.23 6.25 -7.57
C ARG A 167 9.23 5.23 -7.03
N CYS A 168 9.56 3.94 -7.15
CA CYS A 168 8.73 2.86 -6.61
C CYS A 168 8.61 2.92 -5.08
N SER A 169 9.71 3.21 -4.39
CA SER A 169 9.76 3.35 -2.94
C SER A 169 8.88 4.49 -2.45
N LEU A 170 9.03 5.67 -3.06
CA LEU A 170 8.22 6.84 -2.73
C LEU A 170 6.73 6.58 -3.00
N GLY A 171 6.38 6.00 -4.15
CA GLY A 171 5.01 5.62 -4.48
C GLY A 171 4.39 4.65 -3.46
N MET A 172 5.10 3.58 -3.11
CA MET A 172 4.65 2.59 -2.12
C MET A 172 4.51 3.20 -0.71
N CYS A 173 5.45 4.06 -0.31
CA CYS A 173 5.41 4.79 0.94
C CYS A 173 4.21 5.74 1.01
N MET A 174 3.94 6.49 -0.06
CA MET A 174 2.79 7.40 -0.14
C MET A 174 1.47 6.67 -0.03
N VAL A 175 1.34 5.53 -0.71
CA VAL A 175 0.15 4.68 -0.59
C VAL A 175 0.01 4.14 0.84
N ALA A 176 1.10 3.72 1.49
CA ALA A 176 1.06 3.27 2.88
C ALA A 176 0.64 4.40 3.84
N LYS A 177 1.20 5.61 3.71
CA LYS A 177 0.80 6.78 4.52
C LYS A 177 -0.65 7.14 4.31
N LYS A 178 -1.13 7.18 3.06
CA LYS A 178 -2.54 7.44 2.74
C LYS A 178 -3.48 6.43 3.38
N PHE A 179 -3.04 5.19 3.56
CA PHE A 179 -3.85 4.14 4.18
C PHE A 179 -3.98 4.34 5.69
N VAL A 180 -2.86 4.65 6.35
CA VAL A 180 -2.84 4.96 7.78
C VAL A 180 -3.71 6.20 8.06
N ASP A 181 -3.57 7.25 7.25
CA ASP A 181 -4.37 8.46 7.35
C ASP A 181 -5.87 8.17 7.16
N ALA A 182 -6.23 7.44 6.11
CA ALA A 182 -7.63 7.07 5.85
C ALA A 182 -8.27 6.27 7.00
N ARG A 183 -7.48 5.42 7.69
CA ARG A 183 -7.91 4.68 8.88
C ARG A 183 -8.16 5.60 10.06
N ARG A 184 -7.24 6.52 10.36
CA ARG A 184 -7.36 7.48 11.47
C ARG A 184 -8.57 8.40 11.30
N LEU A 185 -8.83 8.83 10.07
CA LEU A 185 -9.99 9.66 9.72
C LEU A 185 -11.31 8.87 9.59
N GLY A 186 -11.27 7.53 9.65
CA GLY A 186 -12.45 6.69 9.39
C GLY A 186 -13.03 6.86 7.97
N ASN A 187 -12.23 7.34 7.01
CA ASN A 187 -12.71 7.67 5.67
C ASN A 187 -12.83 6.41 4.80
N TRP A 188 -13.98 5.77 4.90
CA TRP A 188 -14.25 4.54 4.19
C TRP A 188 -14.21 4.67 2.67
N LYS A 189 -14.68 5.80 2.11
CA LYS A 189 -14.69 6.03 0.65
C LYS A 189 -13.26 6.03 0.11
N ARG A 190 -12.32 6.58 0.88
CA ARG A 190 -10.88 6.55 0.56
C ARG A 190 -10.35 5.13 0.67
N LEU A 191 -10.70 4.39 1.72
CA LEU A 191 -10.24 3.01 1.92
C LEU A 191 -10.72 2.04 0.84
N ILE A 192 -11.98 2.09 0.43
CA ILE A 192 -12.50 1.22 -0.65
C ILE A 192 -11.76 1.49 -1.97
N ARG A 193 -11.44 2.75 -2.29
CA ARG A 193 -10.60 3.08 -3.44
C ARG A 193 -9.19 2.50 -3.30
N MET A 194 -8.59 2.60 -2.11
CA MET A 194 -7.28 2.04 -1.84
C MET A 194 -7.25 0.51 -1.91
N TYR A 195 -8.32 -0.17 -1.48
CA TYR A 195 -8.42 -1.62 -1.60
C TYR A 195 -8.40 -2.09 -3.06
N LYS A 196 -8.92 -1.31 -4.02
CA LYS A 196 -8.76 -1.61 -5.46
C LYS A 196 -7.29 -1.61 -5.86
N TYR A 197 -6.52 -0.64 -5.39
CA TYR A 197 -5.08 -0.55 -5.63
C TYR A 197 -4.31 -1.69 -4.93
N PHE A 198 -4.63 -1.97 -3.66
CA PHE A 198 -4.01 -3.07 -2.93
C PHE A 198 -4.28 -4.44 -3.51
N LEU A 199 -5.45 -4.66 -4.12
CA LEU A 199 -5.73 -5.90 -4.83
C LEU A 199 -4.67 -6.22 -5.87
N LEU A 200 -4.26 -5.21 -6.65
CA LEU A 200 -3.24 -5.34 -7.69
C LEU A 200 -1.89 -5.71 -7.08
N HIS A 201 -1.48 -4.98 -6.04
CA HIS A 201 -0.21 -5.21 -5.34
C HIS A 201 -0.17 -6.57 -4.64
N PHE A 202 -1.26 -7.00 -4.01
CA PHE A 202 -1.36 -8.31 -3.38
C PHE A 202 -1.28 -9.43 -4.41
N LYS A 203 -1.94 -9.29 -5.56
CA LYS A 203 -1.87 -10.28 -6.64
C LYS A 203 -0.47 -10.34 -7.24
N ALA A 204 0.14 -9.19 -7.54
CA ALA A 204 1.51 -9.09 -8.07
C ALA A 204 2.55 -9.72 -7.12
N SER A 205 2.37 -9.53 -5.80
CA SER A 205 3.28 -10.07 -4.78
C SER A 205 2.95 -11.50 -4.32
N GLY A 206 2.02 -12.19 -4.99
CA GLY A 206 1.64 -13.57 -4.65
C GLY A 206 0.89 -13.73 -3.32
N LYS A 207 0.34 -12.65 -2.75
CA LYS A 207 -0.38 -12.64 -1.47
C LYS A 207 -1.84 -13.08 -1.66
N GLN A 208 -2.05 -14.37 -1.95
CA GLN A 208 -3.37 -14.90 -2.34
C GLN A 208 -4.47 -14.69 -1.29
N LYS A 209 -4.18 -14.96 -0.01
CA LYS A 209 -5.15 -14.75 1.10
C LYS A 209 -5.65 -13.30 1.15
N TYR A 210 -4.73 -12.35 1.06
CA TYR A 210 -5.05 -10.93 1.10
C TYR A 210 -5.79 -10.49 -0.17
N SER A 211 -5.32 -10.93 -1.34
CA SER A 211 -5.99 -10.67 -2.63
C SER A 211 -7.44 -11.16 -2.61
N TYR A 212 -7.67 -12.38 -2.14
CA TYR A 212 -8.99 -12.97 -2.02
C TYR A 212 -9.91 -12.18 -1.08
N GLN A 213 -9.45 -11.83 0.12
CA GLN A 213 -10.28 -11.08 1.08
C GLN A 213 -10.61 -9.67 0.57
N VAL A 214 -9.66 -9.02 -0.12
CA VAL A 214 -9.91 -7.71 -0.75
C VAL A 214 -10.92 -7.82 -1.88
N LEU A 215 -10.77 -8.79 -2.79
CA LEU A 215 -11.75 -9.01 -3.87
C LEU A 215 -13.13 -9.32 -3.30
N ARG A 216 -13.21 -10.15 -2.25
CA ARG A 216 -14.46 -10.46 -1.56
C ARG A 216 -15.09 -9.22 -0.92
N LEU A 217 -14.29 -8.33 -0.32
CA LEU A 217 -14.78 -7.06 0.22
C LEU A 217 -15.35 -6.18 -0.89
N LEU A 218 -14.60 -5.99 -1.98
CA LEU A 218 -15.04 -5.18 -3.11
C LEU A 218 -16.33 -5.75 -3.73
N ALA A 219 -16.42 -7.07 -3.90
CA ALA A 219 -17.61 -7.73 -4.42
C ALA A 219 -18.83 -7.58 -3.50
N LYS A 220 -18.64 -7.67 -2.18
CA LYS A 220 -19.71 -7.39 -1.21
C LYS A 220 -20.24 -5.96 -1.34
N VAL A 221 -19.33 -4.99 -1.37
CA VAL A 221 -19.69 -3.55 -1.37
C VAL A 221 -20.31 -3.11 -2.69
N HIS A 222 -19.83 -3.63 -3.81
CA HIS A 222 -20.26 -3.16 -5.14
C HIS A 222 -21.29 -4.05 -5.83
N CYS A 223 -21.44 -5.32 -5.45
CA CYS A 223 -22.23 -6.27 -6.24
C CYS A 223 -23.19 -7.14 -5.42
N PHE A 224 -22.79 -7.63 -4.24
CA PHE A 224 -23.54 -8.70 -3.55
C PHE A 224 -24.46 -8.22 -2.43
N LEU A 225 -24.17 -7.08 -1.81
CA LEU A 225 -24.99 -6.55 -0.73
C LEU A 225 -25.95 -5.47 -1.25
N SER A 226 -27.13 -5.37 -0.62
CA SER A 226 -28.00 -4.22 -0.83
C SER A 226 -27.28 -2.93 -0.42
N PRO A 227 -27.65 -1.75 -0.96
CA PRO A 227 -27.03 -0.48 -0.60
C PRO A 227 -26.98 -0.24 0.91
N ARG A 228 -28.03 -0.63 1.64
CA ARG A 228 -28.09 -0.57 3.11
C ARG A 228 -27.05 -1.45 3.79
N LEU A 229 -26.98 -2.74 3.43
CA LEU A 229 -26.01 -3.66 4.03
C LEU A 229 -24.56 -3.32 3.65
N ALA A 230 -24.35 -2.80 2.44
CA ALA A 230 -23.05 -2.30 2.02
C ALA A 230 -22.63 -1.08 2.84
N TYR A 231 -23.56 -0.14 3.10
CA TYR A 231 -23.33 0.99 3.98
C TYR A 231 -22.95 0.52 5.39
N ASP A 232 -23.73 -0.38 5.99
CA ASP A 232 -23.45 -0.92 7.33
C ASP A 232 -22.10 -1.64 7.40
N LEU A 233 -21.78 -2.49 6.41
CA LEU A 233 -20.50 -3.22 6.34
C LEU A 233 -19.29 -2.28 6.32
N VAL A 234 -19.46 -1.10 5.73
CA VAL A 234 -18.36 -0.17 5.46
C VAL A 234 -18.24 0.86 6.59
N TRP A 235 -19.37 1.32 7.13
CA TRP A 235 -19.41 2.26 8.25
C TRP A 235 -19.03 1.59 9.57
N ASN A 236 -19.47 0.36 9.83
CA ASN A 236 -19.15 -0.42 11.04
C ASN A 236 -17.73 -1.02 11.04
N ARG A 237 -16.79 -0.41 10.31
CA ARG A 237 -15.36 -0.79 10.32
C ARG A 237 -14.54 -0.05 11.35
N PHE A 238 -15.01 1.12 11.75
CA PHE A 238 -14.30 2.02 12.65
C PHE A 238 -15.14 2.30 13.88
N VAL A 239 -14.45 2.49 15.00
CA VAL A 239 -15.01 2.99 16.24
C VAL A 239 -14.16 4.16 16.70
N ASN A 240 -14.80 5.19 17.26
CA ASN A 240 -14.11 6.36 17.79
C ASN A 240 -14.51 6.57 19.24
N LYS A 241 -13.70 6.03 20.15
CA LYS A 241 -13.90 6.20 21.59
C LYS A 241 -13.47 7.58 22.11
N THR A 242 -12.67 8.31 21.33
CA THR A 242 -12.04 9.57 21.79
C THR A 242 -12.82 10.82 21.40
N GLY A 243 -13.75 10.72 20.44
CA GLY A 243 -14.46 11.86 19.85
C GLY A 243 -13.63 12.74 18.92
N ARG A 244 -12.31 12.51 18.79
CA ARG A 244 -11.42 13.30 17.91
C ARG A 244 -11.55 12.89 16.46
N VAL A 245 -11.36 13.82 15.51
CA VAL A 245 -11.49 13.55 14.07
C VAL A 245 -10.55 12.44 13.58
N ASP A 246 -9.32 12.41 14.09
CA ASP A 246 -8.27 11.43 13.77
C ASP A 246 -8.20 10.27 14.80
N GLY A 247 -9.20 10.16 15.66
CA GLY A 247 -9.29 9.20 16.76
C GLY A 247 -9.92 7.86 16.41
N ASN A 248 -10.19 7.59 15.11
CA ASN A 248 -10.82 6.34 14.70
C ASN A 248 -9.82 5.17 14.79
N ILE A 249 -10.32 4.04 15.30
CA ILE A 249 -9.62 2.77 15.32
C ILE A 249 -10.47 1.71 14.61
N GLU A 250 -9.82 0.72 14.00
CA GLU A 250 -10.52 -0.39 13.38
C GLU A 250 -11.23 -1.22 14.45
N VAL A 251 -12.47 -1.66 14.18
CA VAL A 251 -13.25 -2.47 15.13
C VAL A 251 -12.51 -3.75 15.52
N ASP A 252 -11.78 -4.36 14.59
CA ASP A 252 -10.94 -5.55 14.87
C ASP A 252 -9.88 -5.25 15.93
N ARG A 253 -9.23 -4.08 15.84
CA ARG A 253 -8.24 -3.62 16.82
C ARG A 253 -8.90 -3.31 18.18
N GLU A 254 -10.11 -2.77 18.17
CA GLU A 254 -10.85 -2.54 19.42
C GLU A 254 -11.22 -3.86 20.09
N VAL A 255 -11.68 -4.85 19.33
CA VAL A 255 -11.95 -6.21 19.84
C VAL A 255 -10.66 -6.82 20.41
N GLU A 256 -9.50 -6.58 19.80
CA GLU A 256 -8.21 -6.99 20.36
C GLU A 256 -7.92 -6.33 21.72
N HIS A 257 -8.17 -5.03 21.87
CA HIS A 257 -8.04 -4.34 23.16
C HIS A 257 -9.01 -4.93 24.20
N GLN A 258 -10.27 -5.14 23.84
CA GLN A 258 -11.27 -5.74 24.73
C GLN A 258 -10.84 -7.15 25.17
N ASN A 259 -10.35 -7.96 24.24
CA ASN A 259 -9.83 -9.29 24.51
C ASN A 259 -8.62 -9.25 25.45
N ARG A 260 -7.75 -8.24 25.33
CA ARG A 260 -6.61 -8.05 26.24
C ARG A 260 -7.08 -7.77 27.68
N VAL A 261 -8.05 -6.88 27.85
CA VAL A 261 -8.66 -6.57 29.17
C VAL A 261 -9.28 -7.82 29.77
N PHE A 262 -10.12 -8.51 29.00
CA PHE A 262 -10.76 -9.77 29.41
C PHE A 262 -9.73 -10.83 29.85
N LYS A 263 -8.66 -11.03 29.05
CA LYS A 263 -7.60 -12.00 29.39
C LYS A 263 -6.84 -11.59 30.65
N ALA A 264 -6.58 -10.30 30.87
CA ALA A 264 -5.90 -9.83 32.07
C ALA A 264 -6.73 -10.12 33.34
N GLN A 265 -8.04 -9.87 33.30
CA GLN A 265 -8.94 -10.18 34.42
C GLN A 265 -9.13 -11.69 34.62
N CYS A 266 -9.17 -12.49 33.55
CA CYS A 266 -9.17 -13.94 33.71
C CYS A 266 -7.88 -14.45 34.39
N LYS A 267 -6.73 -13.82 34.12
CA LYS A 267 -5.45 -14.15 34.78
C LYS A 267 -5.45 -13.78 36.27
N SER A 268 -6.16 -12.72 36.69
CA SER A 268 -6.25 -12.34 38.11
C SER A 268 -7.02 -13.34 38.97
N LEU A 269 -7.64 -14.37 38.37
CA LEU A 269 -8.27 -15.49 39.09
C LEU A 269 -7.26 -16.56 39.54
N HIS A 270 -5.95 -16.38 39.28
CA HIS A 270 -4.85 -17.24 39.77
C HIS A 270 -5.10 -18.76 39.57
N GLY A 271 -5.62 -19.15 38.41
CA GLY A 271 -5.84 -20.56 38.06
C GLY A 271 -7.20 -21.15 38.43
N LYS A 272 -8.07 -20.43 39.15
CA LYS A 272 -9.47 -20.85 39.41
C LYS A 272 -10.39 -20.56 38.21
N ILE A 273 -9.92 -20.87 37.01
CA ILE A 273 -10.61 -20.57 35.74
C ILE A 273 -11.61 -21.70 35.45
N THR A 274 -12.85 -21.50 35.89
CA THR A 274 -14.00 -22.36 35.52
C THR A 274 -14.85 -21.70 34.44
N ALA A 275 -15.61 -22.46 33.66
CA ALA A 275 -16.53 -21.90 32.65
C ALA A 275 -17.50 -20.86 33.25
N LYS A 276 -17.96 -21.07 34.49
CA LYS A 276 -18.80 -20.11 35.23
C LYS A 276 -18.06 -18.80 35.52
N SER A 277 -16.80 -18.88 35.97
CA SER A 277 -15.98 -17.69 36.23
C SER A 277 -15.66 -16.92 34.95
N VAL A 278 -15.34 -17.63 33.86
CA VAL A 278 -15.06 -17.03 32.55
C VAL A 278 -16.29 -16.29 32.02
N LYS A 279 -17.48 -16.92 32.10
CA LYS A 279 -18.74 -16.27 31.71
C LYS A 279 -18.97 -14.99 32.50
N ARG A 280 -18.77 -15.02 33.82
CA ARG A 280 -18.91 -13.85 34.69
C ARG A 280 -17.97 -12.71 34.29
N VAL A 281 -16.67 -13.01 34.10
CA VAL A 281 -15.68 -12.01 33.66
C VAL A 281 -16.04 -11.45 32.28
N SER A 282 -16.44 -12.30 31.32
CA SER A 282 -16.77 -11.84 29.97
C SER A 282 -17.93 -10.84 29.93
N GLN A 283 -18.89 -10.94 30.87
CA GLN A 283 -20.05 -10.05 30.95
C GLN A 283 -19.72 -8.69 31.57
N PHE A 284 -18.67 -8.61 32.39
CA PHE A 284 -18.36 -7.43 33.19
C PHE A 284 -17.02 -6.78 32.86
N ALA A 285 -16.18 -7.41 32.03
CA ALA A 285 -14.77 -7.03 31.94
C ALA A 285 -14.54 -5.58 31.48
N GLN A 286 -15.31 -5.12 30.49
CA GLN A 286 -15.18 -3.77 29.96
C GLN A 286 -15.72 -2.72 30.94
N GLU A 287 -16.91 -2.96 31.49
CA GLU A 287 -17.52 -2.06 32.48
C GLU A 287 -16.64 -1.89 33.72
N LEU A 288 -16.06 -2.99 34.21
CA LEU A 288 -15.14 -2.96 35.35
C LEU A 288 -13.88 -2.14 35.04
N ASP A 289 -13.30 -2.32 33.84
CA ASP A 289 -12.12 -1.56 33.41
C ASP A 289 -12.42 -0.05 33.26
N GLU A 290 -13.61 0.31 32.79
CA GLU A 290 -14.06 1.70 32.74
C GLU A 290 -14.27 2.30 34.13
N CYS A 291 -14.91 1.56 35.05
CA CYS A 291 -15.09 1.99 36.43
C CYS A 291 -13.73 2.22 37.13
N LEU A 292 -12.79 1.29 36.98
CA LEU A 292 -11.45 1.43 37.56
C LEU A 292 -10.73 2.67 37.02
N LYS A 293 -10.80 2.93 35.71
CA LYS A 293 -10.21 4.15 35.12
C LYS A 293 -10.84 5.44 35.65
N ARG A 294 -12.15 5.45 35.89
CA ARG A 294 -12.84 6.63 36.47
C ARG A 294 -12.40 6.86 37.91
N ILE A 295 -12.36 5.80 38.73
CA ILE A 295 -11.87 5.86 40.11
C ILE A 295 -10.42 6.37 40.15
N ASP A 296 -9.53 5.84 39.32
CA ASP A 296 -8.14 6.30 39.24
C ASP A 296 -8.06 7.80 38.89
N THR A 297 -8.91 8.25 37.96
CA THR A 297 -8.95 9.66 37.54
C THR A 297 -9.45 10.57 38.68
N GLU A 298 -10.52 10.17 39.37
CA GLU A 298 -11.09 10.92 40.50
C GLU A 298 -10.13 10.94 41.71
N ALA A 299 -9.42 9.85 41.96
CA ALA A 299 -8.39 9.76 42.99
C ALA A 299 -7.10 10.53 42.63
N GLY A 300 -7.04 11.15 41.45
CA GLY A 300 -5.85 11.86 40.98
C GLY A 300 -4.64 10.94 40.74
N LEU A 301 -4.87 9.63 40.63
CA LEU A 301 -3.81 8.67 40.34
C LEU A 301 -3.36 8.89 38.90
N ARG A 302 -2.10 9.30 38.73
CA ARG A 302 -1.47 9.33 37.41
C ARG A 302 -1.36 7.91 36.90
N GLN A 303 -2.29 7.50 36.05
CA GLN A 303 -2.10 6.31 35.24
C GLN A 303 -0.83 6.52 34.40
N GLN A 304 0.09 5.56 34.42
CA GLN A 304 1.20 5.55 33.46
C GLN A 304 0.59 5.60 32.06
N SER A 305 0.76 6.72 31.37
CA SER A 305 0.27 6.82 30.01
C SER A 305 1.06 5.82 29.17
N GLY A 306 0.42 4.74 28.72
CA GLY A 306 1.01 3.83 27.71
C GLY A 306 1.27 4.51 26.36
N LYS A 307 0.93 5.81 26.24
CA LYS A 307 1.36 6.68 25.15
C LYS A 307 2.78 7.14 25.46
N HIS A 308 3.76 6.45 24.91
CA HIS A 308 5.10 7.02 24.81
C HIS A 308 5.02 8.32 24.01
N THR A 309 5.65 9.38 24.51
CA THR A 309 5.92 10.58 23.71
C THR A 309 6.64 10.10 22.46
N ARG A 310 6.10 10.44 21.29
CA ARG A 310 6.76 10.07 20.04
C ARG A 310 8.12 10.76 20.02
N PRO A 311 9.22 10.03 19.79
CA PRO A 311 10.52 10.66 19.63
C PRO A 311 10.43 11.65 18.46
N ASP A 312 11.11 12.79 18.59
CA ASP A 312 11.28 13.67 17.46
C ASP A 312 12.21 12.99 16.46
N ILE A 313 11.69 12.76 15.24
CA ILE A 313 12.42 12.11 14.16
C ILE A 313 12.96 13.13 13.15
N SER A 314 12.84 14.43 13.43
CA SER A 314 13.20 15.48 12.48
C SER A 314 14.69 15.46 12.15
N GLU A 315 15.55 15.23 13.14
CA GLU A 315 17.00 15.10 12.94
C GLU A 315 17.35 13.90 12.06
N ASP A 316 16.80 12.72 12.39
CA ASP A 316 16.95 11.48 11.61
C ASP A 316 16.51 11.65 10.15
N VAL A 317 15.34 12.27 9.94
CA VAL A 317 14.80 12.56 8.61
C VAL A 317 15.73 13.47 7.83
N ASN A 318 16.23 14.53 8.45
CA ASN A 318 17.11 15.49 7.80
C ASN A 318 18.48 14.87 7.48
N ALA A 319 19.04 14.09 8.40
CA ALA A 319 20.31 13.39 8.20
C ALA A 319 20.21 12.39 7.04
N LEU A 320 19.16 11.57 7.02
CA LEU A 320 18.94 10.60 5.96
C LEU A 320 18.62 11.28 4.61
N ALA A 321 17.86 12.38 4.61
CA ALA A 321 17.56 13.15 3.40
C ALA A 321 18.81 13.79 2.77
N LYS A 322 19.73 14.30 3.59
CA LYS A 322 21.03 14.82 3.11
C LYS A 322 21.85 13.71 2.44
N GLU A 323 21.88 12.52 3.04
CA GLU A 323 22.58 11.38 2.45
C GLU A 323 21.93 10.93 1.13
N MET A 324 20.60 10.92 1.06
CA MET A 324 19.86 10.66 -0.17
C MET A 324 20.17 11.70 -1.26
N ASN A 325 20.25 12.98 -0.90
CA ASN A 325 20.50 14.06 -1.86
C ASN A 325 21.87 13.93 -2.54
N ARG A 326 22.91 13.50 -1.79
CA ARG A 326 24.27 13.27 -2.33
C ARG A 326 24.31 12.31 -3.52
N VAL A 327 23.36 11.39 -3.61
CA VAL A 327 23.31 10.36 -4.68
C VAL A 327 22.38 10.76 -5.84
N ASN A 328 21.76 11.96 -5.80
CA ASN A 328 20.88 12.47 -6.86
C ASN A 328 19.75 11.48 -7.24
N LEU A 329 18.90 11.12 -6.30
CA LEU A 329 17.89 10.05 -6.48
C LEU A 329 16.81 10.34 -7.52
N PHE A 330 16.47 11.61 -7.69
CA PHE A 330 15.36 12.07 -8.52
C PHE A 330 15.79 12.57 -9.89
N GLU A 331 17.06 12.40 -10.24
CA GLU A 331 17.59 12.69 -11.57
C GLU A 331 17.90 11.38 -12.28
N TYR A 332 17.51 11.27 -13.55
CA TYR A 332 17.77 10.07 -14.33
C TYR A 332 19.23 10.04 -14.79
N THR A 333 19.97 9.01 -14.40
CA THR A 333 21.36 8.80 -14.81
C THR A 333 21.49 7.40 -15.42
N PRO A 334 21.72 7.29 -16.74
CA PRO A 334 21.84 6.00 -17.42
C PRO A 334 22.90 5.10 -16.78
N GLY A 335 22.59 3.82 -16.60
CA GLY A 335 23.57 2.80 -16.18
C GLY A 335 23.81 2.69 -14.66
N ARG A 336 23.16 3.52 -13.83
CA ARG A 336 23.20 3.34 -12.36
C ARG A 336 22.50 2.05 -11.96
N HIS A 337 23.16 1.28 -11.11
CA HIS A 337 22.68 0.01 -10.59
C HIS A 337 22.80 -0.07 -9.07
N MET A 338 22.01 -0.95 -8.47
CA MET A 338 22.11 -1.28 -7.05
C MET A 338 23.08 -2.46 -6.86
N SER A 339 23.68 -2.56 -5.67
CA SER A 339 24.59 -3.65 -5.31
C SER A 339 23.88 -5.00 -5.35
N SER A 340 22.60 -5.05 -4.97
CA SER A 340 21.82 -6.31 -5.00
C SER A 340 21.28 -6.66 -6.38
N SER A 341 20.95 -5.68 -7.22
CA SER A 341 20.38 -5.94 -8.54
C SER A 341 20.86 -4.95 -9.61
N ARG A 342 21.27 -5.52 -10.75
CA ARG A 342 21.68 -4.75 -11.94
C ARG A 342 20.52 -3.98 -12.58
N SER A 343 19.28 -4.37 -12.30
CA SER A 343 18.08 -3.68 -12.78
C SER A 343 17.00 -3.68 -11.71
N PHE A 344 16.17 -2.63 -11.72
CA PHE A 344 14.97 -2.52 -10.91
C PHE A 344 13.80 -2.14 -11.83
N PRO A 345 12.63 -2.79 -11.71
CA PRO A 345 11.50 -2.50 -12.60
C PRO A 345 11.00 -1.07 -12.40
N SER A 346 10.59 -0.41 -13.48
CA SER A 346 10.04 0.95 -13.43
C SER A 346 8.73 1.06 -12.66
N SER A 347 8.06 -0.07 -12.41
CA SER A 347 6.84 -0.15 -11.59
C SER A 347 6.80 -1.45 -10.81
N THR A 348 6.37 -1.37 -9.54
CA THR A 348 6.14 -2.55 -8.69
C THR A 348 5.02 -3.46 -9.23
N LEU A 349 4.19 -2.95 -10.15
CA LEU A 349 3.15 -3.71 -10.84
C LEU A 349 3.62 -4.32 -12.16
N GLY A 350 4.88 -4.14 -12.56
CA GLY A 350 5.41 -4.68 -13.82
C GLY A 350 5.31 -6.21 -13.92
N SER A 351 5.33 -6.92 -12.78
CA SER A 351 5.15 -8.38 -12.73
C SER A 351 3.70 -8.85 -12.86
N LEU A 352 2.72 -7.94 -12.84
CA LEU A 352 1.31 -8.29 -12.85
C LEU A 352 0.84 -8.72 -14.24
N ASN A 353 0.50 -10.00 -14.39
CA ASN A 353 -0.17 -10.49 -15.59
C ASN A 353 -1.67 -10.15 -15.56
N ILE A 354 -2.09 -9.23 -16.43
CA ILE A 354 -3.48 -8.74 -16.50
C ILE A 354 -4.45 -9.86 -16.91
N ALA A 355 -4.06 -10.72 -17.83
CA ALA A 355 -4.91 -11.83 -18.29
C ALA A 355 -5.14 -12.86 -17.19
N ASP A 356 -4.10 -13.16 -16.40
CA ASP A 356 -4.24 -14.02 -15.22
C ASP A 356 -5.10 -13.37 -14.15
N LEU A 357 -4.88 -12.08 -13.86
CA LEU A 357 -5.71 -11.31 -12.92
C LEU A 357 -7.18 -11.39 -13.30
N TYR A 358 -7.51 -11.11 -14.57
CA TYR A 358 -8.89 -11.15 -15.06
C TYR A 358 -9.51 -12.54 -14.93
N ARG A 359 -8.78 -13.59 -15.33
CA ARG A 359 -9.24 -14.98 -15.21
C ARG A 359 -9.50 -15.34 -13.74
N TRP A 360 -8.56 -15.01 -12.86
CA TRP A 360 -8.67 -15.25 -11.42
C TRP A 360 -9.85 -14.49 -10.80
N MET A 361 -10.03 -13.21 -11.13
CA MET A 361 -11.16 -12.41 -10.65
C MET A 361 -12.48 -13.03 -11.09
N LYS A 362 -12.60 -13.40 -12.37
CA LYS A 362 -13.83 -14.02 -12.91
C LYS A 362 -14.17 -15.32 -12.21
N THR A 363 -13.21 -16.23 -12.08
CA THR A 363 -13.41 -17.51 -11.37
C THR A 363 -13.80 -17.28 -9.92
N THR A 364 -13.07 -16.43 -9.21
CA THR A 364 -13.31 -16.15 -7.79
C THR A 364 -14.67 -15.48 -7.56
N LEU A 365 -15.07 -14.54 -8.42
CA LEU A 365 -16.39 -13.90 -8.33
C LEU A 365 -17.53 -14.88 -8.61
N ASN A 366 -17.36 -15.82 -9.54
CA ASN A 366 -18.35 -16.88 -9.79
C ASN A 366 -18.48 -17.84 -8.60
N GLU A 367 -17.38 -18.19 -7.94
CA GLU A 367 -17.42 -19.00 -6.72
C GLU A 367 -18.11 -18.27 -5.57
N LEU A 368 -17.82 -16.98 -5.42
CA LEU A 368 -18.44 -16.15 -4.41
C LEU A 368 -19.94 -15.98 -4.68
N SER A 369 -20.35 -15.71 -5.93
CA SER A 369 -21.76 -15.51 -6.26
C SER A 369 -22.59 -16.74 -5.93
N ARG A 370 -22.12 -17.95 -6.25
CA ARG A 370 -22.76 -19.22 -5.85
C ARG A 370 -22.99 -19.27 -4.34
N LYS A 371 -21.95 -19.00 -3.54
CA LYS A 371 -22.06 -18.99 -2.06
C LYS A 371 -23.04 -17.92 -1.53
N TYR A 372 -23.18 -16.80 -2.22
CA TYR A 372 -24.08 -15.71 -1.83
C TYR A 372 -25.54 -15.97 -2.21
N VAL A 373 -25.80 -16.55 -3.37
CA VAL A 373 -27.15 -16.91 -3.83
C VAL A 373 -27.81 -17.90 -2.88
N PHE A 374 -27.10 -18.96 -2.47
CA PHE A 374 -27.65 -19.94 -1.51
C PHE A 374 -27.97 -19.32 -0.14
N ARG A 375 -27.26 -18.26 0.28
CA ARG A 375 -27.54 -17.58 1.57
C ARG A 375 -28.73 -16.64 1.53
N GLN A 376 -29.14 -16.13 0.36
CA GLN A 376 -30.36 -15.32 0.26
C GLN A 376 -31.63 -16.17 0.20
N HIS A 377 -31.56 -17.39 -0.33
CA HIS A 377 -32.69 -18.32 -0.29
C HIS A 377 -32.92 -18.95 1.09
N CYS A 378 -31.87 -19.32 1.85
CA CYS A 378 -32.03 -19.86 3.21
C CYS A 378 -32.39 -18.82 4.31
N ARG A 379 -32.72 -17.58 3.97
CA ARG A 379 -33.20 -16.55 4.94
C ARG A 379 -34.66 -16.13 4.69
N ARG A 380 -35.39 -16.91 3.89
CA ARG A 380 -36.83 -16.71 3.62
C ARG A 380 -37.70 -17.80 4.25
N GLU A 381 -37.15 -18.56 5.18
CA GLU A 381 -37.88 -19.37 6.15
C GLU A 381 -37.64 -18.74 7.53
#